data_AF-A0A382SJ69-F1
#
_entry.id   AF-A0A382SJ69-F1
#
_cell.length_a   1.000
_cell.length_b   1.000
_cell.length_c   1.000
_cell.angle_alpha   90.00
_cell.angle_beta   90.00
_cell.angle_gamma   90.00
#
_symmetry.space_group_name_H-M   'P 1'
#
loop_
_entity.id
_entity.type
_entity.pdbx_description
1 polymer ?
#
loop_
_entity_poly.entity_id
_entity_poly.type
_entity_poly.pdbx_seq_one_letter_code
_entity_poly.pdbx_strand_id
1 'polypeptide(L)'
;MKILIAIGSKHYSEPTLHLGMKVAQAFNAKVTIIDVGEKISEFSSQLVELAQDQMESWDFDPPGVDVLEWAFNYLSDNDLIDSKQIETGFPKNRLIDDGEDRKLVYLSGTVCEDVNLILRNGDIISELREEVQYGGYDVTIVGKSQKRNMSHD
;
A
#
# COMPACT_ATOMS: atom_id res chain seq x y z
N MET A 1 -15.38 8.16 -8.42
CA MET A 1 -15.23 6.73 -8.14
C MET A 1 -13.96 6.52 -7.32
N LYS A 2 -13.98 5.62 -6.35
CA LYS A 2 -12.84 5.21 -5.52
C LYS A 2 -12.57 3.72 -5.71
N ILE A 3 -11.34 3.37 -6.04
CA ILE A 3 -10.90 2.00 -6.26
C ILE A 3 -9.83 1.64 -5.24
N LEU A 4 -10.02 0.51 -4.55
CA LEU A 4 -9.00 -0.11 -3.71
C LEU A 4 -8.33 -1.24 -4.49
N ILE A 5 -7.00 -1.28 -4.52
CA ILE A 5 -6.20 -2.32 -5.17
C ILE A 5 -5.35 -3.00 -4.09
N ALA A 6 -5.63 -4.27 -3.81
CA ALA A 6 -4.85 -5.05 -2.85
C ALA A 6 -3.65 -5.70 -3.54
N ILE A 7 -2.46 -5.44 -3.00
CA ILE A 7 -1.19 -6.07 -3.39
C ILE A 7 -0.61 -6.81 -2.17
N GLY A 8 0.26 -7.78 -2.43
CA GLY A 8 0.90 -8.56 -1.36
C GLY A 8 2.28 -9.10 -1.69
N SER A 9 2.81 -8.76 -2.86
CA SER A 9 4.19 -9.07 -3.29
C SER A 9 4.47 -8.50 -4.68
N LYS A 10 5.74 -8.16 -4.93
CA LYS A 10 6.23 -7.83 -6.27
C LYS A 10 5.97 -8.92 -7.31
N HIS A 11 6.17 -10.19 -6.94
CA HIS A 11 6.13 -11.31 -7.91
C HIS A 11 4.73 -11.70 -8.39
N TYR A 12 3.70 -11.50 -7.58
CA TYR A 12 2.35 -11.95 -7.92
C TYR A 12 1.36 -10.81 -8.14
N SER A 13 1.66 -9.59 -7.65
CA SER A 13 0.70 -8.49 -7.66
C SER A 13 0.80 -7.59 -8.89
N GLU A 14 1.85 -7.72 -9.71
CA GLU A 14 2.03 -6.88 -10.91
C GLU A 14 0.82 -6.94 -11.87
N PRO A 15 0.24 -8.10 -12.22
CA PRO A 15 -0.93 -8.14 -13.09
C PRO A 15 -2.17 -7.46 -12.46
N THR A 16 -2.33 -7.60 -11.14
CA THR A 16 -3.42 -6.99 -10.37
C THR A 16 -3.29 -5.47 -10.36
N LEU A 17 -2.09 -4.97 -10.06
CA LEU A 17 -1.78 -3.55 -10.05
C LEU A 17 -1.95 -2.95 -11.45
N HIS A 18 -1.42 -3.61 -12.48
CA HIS A 18 -1.57 -3.17 -13.87
C HIS A 18 -3.03 -3.06 -14.30
N LEU A 19 -3.84 -4.10 -14.06
CA LEU A 19 -5.26 -4.09 -14.38
C LEU A 19 -6.00 -3.01 -13.59
N GLY A 20 -5.74 -2.92 -12.29
CA GLY A 20 -6.40 -1.93 -11.44
C GLY A 20 -6.10 -0.50 -11.85
N MET A 21 -4.86 -0.19 -12.22
CA MET A 21 -4.49 1.13 -12.73
C MET A 21 -5.15 1.43 -14.08
N LYS A 22 -5.21 0.46 -15.01
CA LYS A 22 -5.93 0.64 -16.28
C LYS A 22 -7.42 0.92 -16.08
N VAL A 23 -8.06 0.18 -15.18
CA VAL A 23 -9.47 0.43 -14.82
C VAL A 23 -9.60 1.82 -14.22
N ALA A 24 -8.75 2.19 -13.27
CA ALA A 24 -8.79 3.51 -12.65
C ALA A 24 -8.66 4.65 -13.66
N GLN A 25 -7.71 4.55 -14.59
CA GLN A 25 -7.52 5.53 -15.67
C GLN A 25 -8.77 5.66 -16.54
N ALA A 26 -9.36 4.53 -16.94
CA ALA A 26 -10.56 4.53 -17.78
C ALA A 26 -11.76 5.21 -17.10
N PHE A 27 -11.83 5.18 -15.78
CA PHE A 27 -12.90 5.79 -14.98
C PHE A 27 -12.51 7.13 -14.33
N ASN A 28 -11.30 7.64 -14.58
CA ASN A 28 -10.71 8.77 -13.84
C ASN A 28 -10.94 8.65 -12.31
N ALA A 29 -10.69 7.45 -11.77
CA ALA A 29 -11.00 7.11 -10.39
C ALA A 29 -9.85 7.50 -9.44
N LYS A 30 -10.18 7.78 -8.18
CA LYS A 30 -9.20 7.85 -7.10
C LYS A 30 -8.76 6.43 -6.76
N VAL A 31 -7.47 6.23 -6.57
CA VAL A 31 -6.90 4.91 -6.31
C VAL A 31 -6.28 4.87 -4.93
N THR A 32 -6.56 3.81 -4.20
CA THR A 32 -5.77 3.42 -3.04
C THR A 32 -5.17 2.06 -3.32
N ILE A 33 -3.86 1.94 -3.21
CA ILE A 33 -3.15 0.67 -3.24
C ILE A 33 -2.82 0.32 -1.79
N ILE A 34 -3.18 -0.89 -1.38
CA ILE A 34 -2.99 -1.38 -0.01
C ILE A 34 -2.13 -2.64 -0.03
N ASP A 35 -1.13 -2.66 0.86
CA ASP A 35 -0.46 -3.88 1.30
C ASP A 35 -0.87 -4.18 2.73
N VAL A 36 -1.11 -5.46 3.04
CA VAL A 36 -1.35 -5.92 4.41
C VAL A 36 -0.19 -6.81 4.82
N GLY A 37 0.75 -6.20 5.55
CA GLY A 37 1.90 -6.87 6.12
C GLY A 37 1.50 -7.79 7.28
N GLU A 38 2.43 -8.67 7.67
CA GLU A 38 2.20 -9.56 8.82
C GLU A 38 1.94 -8.77 10.11
N LYS A 39 1.13 -9.36 10.99
CA LYS A 39 0.86 -8.81 12.31
C LYS A 39 2.15 -8.70 13.11
N ILE A 40 2.57 -7.48 13.38
CA ILE A 40 3.69 -7.18 14.27
C ILE A 40 3.16 -7.36 15.71
N SER A 41 3.90 -8.07 16.57
CA SER A 41 3.48 -8.20 17.98
C SER A 41 3.59 -6.84 18.70
N GLU A 42 2.75 -6.55 19.69
CA GLU A 42 2.80 -5.29 20.48
C GLU A 42 4.19 -5.04 21.11
N PHE A 43 4.92 -6.11 21.42
CA PHE A 43 6.30 -6.01 21.93
C PHE A 43 7.28 -5.61 20.81
N SER A 44 7.07 -6.13 19.61
CA SER A 44 7.86 -5.79 18.44
C SER A 44 7.55 -4.39 17.93
N SER A 45 6.31 -3.89 18.02
CA SER A 45 5.97 -2.52 17.63
C SER A 45 6.63 -1.50 18.55
N GLN A 46 6.61 -1.70 19.87
CA GLN A 46 7.33 -0.83 20.82
C GLN A 46 8.84 -0.80 20.55
N LEU A 47 9.45 -1.94 20.20
CA LEU A 47 10.86 -2.00 19.83
C LEU A 47 11.15 -1.27 18.50
N VAL A 48 10.24 -1.35 17.54
CA VAL A 48 10.35 -0.65 16.26
C VAL A 48 10.15 0.86 16.43
N GLU A 49 9.18 1.30 17.24
CA GLU A 49 8.96 2.70 17.59
C GLU A 49 10.18 3.29 18.30
N LEU A 50 10.70 2.61 19.34
CA LEU A 50 11.91 3.02 20.05
C LEU A 50 13.15 3.06 19.14
N ALA A 51 13.22 2.18 18.14
CA ALA A 51 14.31 2.18 17.16
C ALA A 51 14.18 3.31 16.13
N GLN A 52 12.95 3.63 15.70
CA GLN A 52 12.67 4.77 14.83
C GLN A 52 12.98 6.10 15.52
N ASP A 53 12.63 6.23 16.81
CA ASP A 53 12.93 7.41 17.62
C ASP A 53 14.43 7.65 17.84
N GLN A 54 15.24 6.58 17.83
CA GLN A 54 16.68 6.69 18.07
C GLN A 54 17.51 7.01 16.82
N MET A 55 16.95 7.00 15.60
CA MET A 55 17.51 7.39 14.27
C MET A 55 18.96 6.97 13.92
N GLU A 56 19.70 6.32 14.81
CA GLU A 56 21.07 5.86 14.62
C GLU A 56 21.09 4.33 14.75
N SER A 57 21.14 3.66 13.60
CA SER A 57 21.79 2.36 13.35
C SER A 57 20.98 1.07 13.26
N TRP A 58 19.67 1.07 12.98
CA TRP A 58 18.99 -0.16 12.51
C TRP A 58 18.30 0.06 11.16
N ASP A 59 18.84 -0.58 10.12
CA ASP A 59 18.31 -0.61 8.75
C ASP A 59 17.15 -1.62 8.65
N PHE A 60 16.14 -1.43 9.51
CA PHE A 60 14.98 -2.32 9.59
C PHE A 60 13.75 -1.63 9.00
N ASP A 61 13.49 -1.89 7.72
CA ASP A 61 12.24 -1.51 7.09
C ASP A 61 11.09 -2.34 7.70
N PRO A 62 9.99 -1.70 8.17
CA PRO A 62 8.80 -2.43 8.59
C PRO A 62 8.31 -3.41 7.51
N PRO A 63 7.84 -4.61 7.87
CA PRO A 63 7.31 -5.57 6.90
C PRO A 63 6.24 -4.93 5.98
N GLY A 64 6.40 -5.06 4.67
CA GLY A 64 5.47 -4.52 3.66
C GLY A 64 5.90 -3.17 3.05
N VAL A 65 6.87 -2.47 3.66
CA VAL A 65 7.43 -1.23 3.09
C VAL A 65 8.12 -1.48 1.75
N ASP A 66 8.78 -2.63 1.60
CA ASP A 66 9.39 -3.08 0.35
C ASP A 66 8.37 -3.31 -0.77
N VAL A 67 7.18 -3.80 -0.41
CA VAL A 67 6.06 -4.00 -1.36
C VAL A 67 5.48 -2.65 -1.80
N LEU A 68 5.32 -1.70 -0.88
CA LEU A 68 4.90 -0.33 -1.23
C LEU A 68 5.94 0.42 -2.05
N GLU A 69 7.23 0.28 -1.73
CA GLU A 69 8.32 0.85 -2.51
C GLU A 69 8.34 0.28 -3.93
N TRP A 70 8.12 -1.03 -4.08
CA TRP A 70 7.95 -1.63 -5.40
C TRP A 70 6.73 -1.06 -6.15
N ALA A 71 5.59 -0.90 -5.49
CA ALA A 71 4.40 -0.32 -6.12
C ALA A 71 4.65 1.13 -6.56
N PHE A 72 5.33 1.93 -5.73
CA PHE A 72 5.75 3.29 -6.09
C PHE A 72 6.63 3.31 -7.35
N ASN A 73 7.63 2.43 -7.41
CA ASN A 73 8.53 2.34 -8.56
C ASN A 73 7.76 1.90 -9.82
N TYR A 74 6.84 0.94 -9.69
CA TYR A 74 5.97 0.55 -10.80
C TYR A 74 5.15 1.73 -11.34
N LEU A 75 4.57 2.54 -10.45
CA LEU A 75 3.82 3.73 -10.85
C LEU A 75 4.72 4.77 -11.54
N SER A 76 5.94 4.95 -11.04
CA SER A 76 6.95 5.86 -11.61
C SER A 76 7.36 5.43 -13.02
N ASP A 77 7.71 4.15 -13.18
CA ASP A 77 8.18 3.57 -14.45
C ASP A 77 7.11 3.60 -15.56
N ASN A 78 5.83 3.73 -15.19
CA ASN A 78 4.69 3.78 -16.11
C ASN A 78 4.06 5.18 -16.22
N ASP A 79 4.73 6.23 -15.73
CA ASP A 79 4.25 7.62 -15.76
C ASP A 79 2.85 7.81 -15.12
N LEU A 80 2.58 7.05 -14.05
CA LEU A 80 1.29 7.03 -13.34
C LEU A 80 1.23 7.96 -12.12
N ILE A 81 2.34 8.64 -11.82
CA ILE A 81 2.48 9.63 -10.74
C ILE A 81 3.35 10.82 -11.19
N ASP A 82 3.38 11.90 -10.39
CA ASP A 82 4.06 13.14 -10.76
C ASP A 82 5.59 12.97 -10.75
N SER A 83 6.22 13.40 -11.83
CA SER A 83 7.67 13.64 -11.96
C SER A 83 8.36 14.20 -10.72
N LYS A 84 7.73 15.13 -9.98
CA LYS A 84 8.29 15.70 -8.74
C LYS A 84 8.41 14.68 -7.60
N GLN A 85 7.49 13.72 -7.52
CA GLN A 85 7.57 12.63 -6.54
C GLN A 85 8.64 11.62 -6.95
N ILE A 86 8.77 11.36 -8.26
CA ILE A 86 9.80 10.48 -8.83
C ILE A 86 11.21 11.00 -8.48
N GLU A 87 11.45 12.30 -8.62
CA GLU A 87 12.73 12.93 -8.26
C GLU A 87 13.08 12.82 -6.76
N THR A 88 12.07 12.82 -5.88
CA THR A 88 12.27 12.68 -4.43
C THR A 88 12.41 11.21 -3.98
N GLY A 89 12.03 10.25 -4.83
CA GLY A 89 12.00 8.83 -4.49
C GLY A 89 10.90 8.45 -3.50
N PHE A 90 10.84 7.16 -3.15
CA PHE A 90 9.85 6.65 -2.20
C PHE A 90 10.09 7.23 -0.79
N PRO A 91 9.12 7.94 -0.20
CA PRO A 91 9.35 8.69 1.04
C PRO A 91 9.23 7.78 2.28
N LYS A 92 10.22 6.91 2.50
CA LYS A 92 10.28 5.97 3.67
C LYS A 92 10.04 6.68 5.01
N ASN A 93 10.52 7.92 5.15
CA ASN A 93 10.42 8.73 6.37
C ASN A 93 9.09 9.49 6.53
N ARG A 94 8.13 9.35 5.60
CA ARG A 94 6.77 9.95 5.69
C ARG A 94 5.68 8.88 5.81
N LEU A 95 5.98 7.76 6.44
CA LEU A 95 4.96 6.86 6.95
C LEU A 95 4.25 7.58 8.09
N ILE A 96 3.08 8.15 7.81
CA ILE A 96 2.25 8.79 8.84
C ILE A 96 1.51 7.67 9.55
N ASP A 97 1.77 7.52 10.85
CA ASP A 97 0.96 6.69 11.73
C ASP A 97 -0.34 7.44 12.02
N ASP A 98 -1.47 6.89 11.55
CA ASP A 98 -2.81 7.45 11.73
C ASP A 98 -3.50 6.86 12.99
N GLY A 99 -2.77 6.04 13.76
CA GLY A 99 -3.35 5.17 14.78
C GLY A 99 -3.97 3.90 14.19
N GLU A 100 -4.12 2.87 15.02
CA GLU A 100 -4.68 1.54 14.65
C GLU A 100 -3.86 0.77 13.59
N ASP A 101 -2.53 0.67 13.75
CA ASP A 101 -1.63 -0.13 12.88
C ASP A 101 -1.67 0.29 11.39
N ARG A 102 -2.15 1.50 11.10
CA ARG A 102 -2.31 2.05 9.76
C ARG A 102 -1.18 3.04 9.47
N LYS A 103 -0.30 2.67 8.54
CA LYS A 103 0.75 3.56 8.02
C LYS A 103 0.35 4.07 6.64
N LEU A 104 0.14 5.38 6.53
CA LEU A 104 -0.30 6.03 5.30
C LEU A 104 0.87 6.71 4.60
N VAL A 105 0.99 6.48 3.29
CA VAL A 105 1.86 7.23 2.39
C VAL A 105 0.99 7.90 1.33
N TYR A 106 0.86 9.22 1.42
CA TYR A 106 0.18 10.02 0.42
C TYR A 106 1.12 10.34 -0.73
N LEU A 107 0.78 9.89 -1.94
CA LEU A 107 1.45 10.32 -3.17
C LEU A 107 0.53 11.26 -3.93
N SER A 108 1.04 12.42 -4.32
CA SER A 108 0.32 13.32 -5.23
C SER A 108 0.83 13.10 -6.65
N GLY A 109 -0.01 12.70 -7.60
CA GLY A 109 0.40 12.69 -9.01
C GLY A 109 -0.53 12.03 -10.04
N THR A 110 -0.45 12.57 -11.27
CA THR A 110 -1.40 12.57 -12.40
C THR A 110 -1.64 11.26 -13.18
N VAL A 111 -2.64 11.32 -14.07
CA VAL A 111 -3.42 10.30 -14.83
C VAL A 111 -4.63 9.74 -14.06
N CYS A 112 -4.54 9.64 -12.73
CA CYS A 112 -5.67 9.48 -11.82
C CYS A 112 -5.49 10.47 -10.67
N GLU A 113 -6.43 11.39 -10.46
CA GLU A 113 -6.21 12.59 -9.63
C GLU A 113 -5.86 12.36 -8.15
N ASP A 114 -5.84 11.15 -7.59
CA ASP A 114 -5.36 10.89 -6.23
C ASP A 114 -4.97 9.40 -6.08
N VAL A 115 -3.67 9.06 -6.08
CA VAL A 115 -3.16 7.70 -5.81
C VAL A 115 -2.57 7.64 -4.40
N ASN A 116 -3.15 6.82 -3.52
CA ASN A 116 -2.67 6.62 -2.15
C ASN A 116 -1.99 5.25 -2.02
N LEU A 117 -0.94 5.18 -1.20
CA LEU A 117 -0.35 3.92 -0.76
C LEU A 117 -0.60 3.74 0.74
N ILE A 118 -1.11 2.58 1.15
CA ILE A 118 -1.40 2.28 2.55
C ILE A 118 -0.74 0.95 2.92
N LEU A 119 -0.07 0.93 4.07
CA LEU A 119 0.37 -0.29 4.72
C LEU A 119 -0.48 -0.50 5.97
N ARG A 120 -1.09 -1.67 6.08
CA ARG A 120 -1.71 -2.17 7.32
C ARG A 120 -0.96 -3.39 7.81
N ASN A 121 -1.06 -3.68 9.10
CA ASN A 121 -0.43 -4.87 9.71
C ASN A 121 -1.50 -5.69 10.42
N GLY A 122 -1.77 -6.92 9.96
CA GLY A 122 -2.84 -7.71 10.55
C GLY A 122 -3.21 -8.96 9.77
N ASP A 123 -4.45 -9.42 9.98
CA ASP A 123 -5.04 -10.48 9.15
C ASP A 123 -5.53 -9.88 7.82
N ILE A 124 -5.02 -10.41 6.70
CA ILE A 124 -5.23 -9.84 5.36
C ILE A 124 -6.72 -9.61 5.06
N ILE A 125 -7.58 -10.60 5.35
CA ILE A 125 -9.01 -10.49 5.00
C ILE A 125 -9.72 -9.49 5.92
N SER A 126 -9.40 -9.52 7.21
CA SER A 126 -9.98 -8.61 8.22
C SER A 126 -9.59 -7.16 7.91
N GLU A 127 -8.30 -6.89 7.70
CA GLU A 127 -7.77 -5.56 7.39
C GLU A 127 -8.34 -5.00 6.08
N LEU A 128 -8.39 -5.81 5.02
CA LEU A 128 -8.98 -5.40 3.75
C LEU A 128 -10.48 -5.10 3.90
N ARG A 129 -11.21 -5.93 4.66
CA ARG A 129 -12.65 -5.72 4.89
C ARG A 129 -12.90 -4.43 5.67
N GLU A 130 -12.10 -4.17 6.70
CA GLU A 130 -12.17 -2.94 7.49
C GLU A 130 -11.84 -1.71 6.65
N GLU A 131 -10.77 -1.73 5.86
CA GLU A 131 -10.41 -0.62 4.98
C GLU A 131 -11.51 -0.38 3.93
N VAL A 132 -12.12 -1.44 3.37
CA VAL A 132 -13.27 -1.30 2.46
C VAL A 132 -14.45 -0.59 3.12
N GLN A 133 -14.78 -0.96 4.35
CA GLN A 133 -15.87 -0.34 5.13
C GLN A 133 -15.55 1.11 5.51
N TYR A 134 -14.30 1.38 5.87
CA TYR A 134 -13.85 2.69 6.32
C TYR A 134 -13.70 3.70 5.17
N GLY A 135 -13.02 3.31 4.08
CA GLY A 135 -12.66 4.22 2.99
C GLY A 135 -13.77 4.52 1.98
N GLY A 136 -14.88 3.78 2.05
CA GLY A 136 -16.05 3.96 1.18
C GLY A 136 -15.71 3.74 -0.30
N TYR A 137 -15.02 2.64 -0.60
CA TYR A 137 -14.59 2.29 -1.95
C TYR A 137 -15.75 1.73 -2.78
N ASP A 138 -15.83 2.12 -4.05
CA ASP A 138 -16.85 1.64 -4.98
C ASP A 138 -16.49 0.26 -5.54
N VAL A 139 -15.19 0.01 -5.73
CA VAL A 139 -14.65 -1.23 -6.30
C VAL A 139 -13.39 -1.63 -5.55
N THR A 140 -13.26 -2.92 -5.24
CA THR A 140 -12.03 -3.50 -4.70
C THR A 140 -11.49 -4.54 -5.69
N ILE A 141 -10.22 -4.42 -6.04
CA ILE A 141 -9.51 -5.31 -6.97
C ILE A 141 -8.50 -6.11 -6.15
N VAL A 142 -8.68 -7.43 -6.10
CA VAL A 142 -7.83 -8.33 -5.33
C VAL A 142 -7.27 -9.40 -6.25
N GLY A 143 -5.96 -9.57 -6.22
CA GLY A 143 -5.28 -10.64 -6.95
C GLY A 143 -5.58 -12.02 -6.35
N LYS A 144 -5.80 -13.01 -7.20
CA LYS A 144 -5.90 -14.40 -6.73
C LYS A 144 -4.52 -14.90 -6.34
N SER A 145 -4.31 -15.20 -5.05
CA SER A 145 -3.08 -15.83 -4.60
C SER A 145 -2.98 -17.27 -5.13
N GLN A 146 -1.84 -17.63 -5.72
CA GLN A 146 -1.56 -19.03 -6.09
C GLN A 146 -1.29 -19.91 -4.85
N LYS A 147 -1.04 -19.31 -3.68
CA LYS A 147 -0.59 -20.02 -2.46
C LYS A 147 -1.61 -20.00 -1.32
N ARG A 148 -2.61 -19.10 -1.34
CA ARG A 148 -3.68 -18.99 -0.33
C ARG A 148 -5.02 -18.81 -1.04
N ASN A 149 -5.92 -19.79 -0.88
CA ASN A 149 -7.29 -19.71 -1.38
C ASN A 149 -8.06 -18.58 -0.65
N MET A 150 -8.14 -17.39 -1.25
CA MET A 150 -9.01 -16.30 -0.77
C MET A 150 -10.44 -16.42 -1.32
N SER A 151 -10.83 -17.57 -1.87
CA SER A 151 -12.16 -17.80 -2.46
C SER A 151 -13.16 -18.45 -1.50
N HIS A 152 -12.76 -18.69 -0.25
CA HIS A 152 -13.59 -19.26 0.81
C HIS A 152 -13.18 -18.61 2.13
N ASP A 153 -13.67 -17.39 2.38
CA ASP A 153 -13.98 -16.83 3.71
C ASP A 153 -14.74 -15.49 3.58
#